data_AF-A0A5T2H175-F1
#
_entry.id   AF-A0A5T2H175-F1
#
_cell.length_a   1.000
_cell.length_b   1.000
_cell.length_c   1.000
_cell.angle_alpha   90.00
_cell.angle_beta   90.00
_cell.angle_gamma   90.00
#
_symmetry.space_group_name_H-M   'P 1'
#
loop_
_entity.id
_entity.type
_entity.pdbx_description
1 polymer ?
#
loop_
_entity_poly.entity_id
_entity_poly.type
_entity_poly.pdbx_seq_one_letter_code
_entity_poly.pdbx_strand_id
1 'polypeptide(L)'
;MDRNRQVNKVVHFLLTLLIMFAVSIAPAQALLKGGTWQELNSVTGAVNGTAPLADGAIIPLYQGSTLLDPSKTHDIEFSAMPRDFSADATSTSMRAVNSTDTEGDLFSDPPTIAWENRQPPAMGL
;
A
#
# COMPACT_ATOMS: atom_id res chain seq x y z
N MET A 1 -4.03 -28.85 71.58
CA MET A 1 -4.83 -28.20 70.51
C MET A 1 -3.97 -27.53 69.42
N ASP A 2 -2.64 -27.65 69.45
CA ASP A 2 -1.75 -26.92 68.51
C ASP A 2 -1.51 -27.58 67.15
N ARG A 3 -1.61 -28.92 67.06
CA ARG A 3 -1.37 -29.66 65.81
C ARG A 3 -2.36 -29.28 64.69
N ASN A 4 -3.64 -29.14 65.02
CA ASN A 4 -4.67 -28.74 64.06
C ASN A 4 -4.50 -27.29 63.57
N ARG A 5 -3.94 -26.41 64.41
CA ARG A 5 -3.64 -25.02 64.03
C ARG A 5 -2.50 -24.93 63.04
N GLN A 6 -1.48 -25.78 63.19
CA GLN A 6 -0.35 -25.84 62.26
C GLN A 6 -0.75 -26.46 60.91
N VAL A 7 -1.55 -27.53 60.92
CA VAL A 7 -2.07 -28.17 59.70
C VAL A 7 -2.94 -27.20 58.90
N ASN A 8 -3.83 -26.44 59.55
CA ASN A 8 -4.65 -25.44 58.86
C ASN A 8 -3.80 -24.35 58.19
N LYS A 9 -2.71 -23.89 58.83
CA LYS A 9 -1.81 -22.90 58.23
C LYS A 9 -1.11 -23.43 56.98
N VAL A 10 -0.65 -24.69 57.01
CA VAL A 10 0.00 -25.33 55.86
C VAL A 10 -0.99 -25.51 54.70
N VAL A 11 -2.21 -25.94 54.99
CA VAL A 11 -3.27 -26.10 53.97
C VAL A 11 -3.63 -24.76 53.33
N HIS A 12 -3.76 -23.70 54.14
CA HIS A 12 -4.03 -22.35 53.60
C HIS A 12 -2.87 -21.85 52.73
N PHE A 13 -1.63 -22.09 53.16
CA PHE A 13 -0.45 -21.72 52.38
C PHE A 13 -0.39 -22.44 51.03
N LEU A 14 -0.63 -23.76 51.03
CA LEU A 14 -0.67 -24.55 49.81
C LEU A 14 -1.82 -24.13 48.89
N LEU A 15 -2.98 -23.80 49.45
CA LEU A 15 -4.12 -23.29 48.68
C LEU A 15 -3.81 -21.93 48.03
N THR A 16 -3.19 -21.02 48.77
CA THR A 16 -2.77 -19.73 48.23
C THR A 16 -1.72 -19.88 47.12
N LEU A 17 -0.78 -20.82 47.28
CA LEU A 17 0.25 -21.10 46.28
C LEU A 17 -0.37 -21.70 45.01
N LEU A 18 -1.33 -22.61 45.15
CA LEU A 18 -2.06 -23.20 44.04
C LEU A 18 -2.85 -22.15 43.24
N ILE A 19 -3.51 -21.23 43.94
CA ILE A 19 -4.28 -20.15 43.30
C ILE A 19 -3.33 -19.21 42.53
N MET A 20 -2.21 -18.81 43.13
CA MET A 20 -1.23 -17.97 42.43
C MET A 20 -0.62 -18.68 41.23
N PHE A 21 -0.32 -19.98 41.35
CA PHE A 21 0.19 -20.76 40.23
C PHE A 21 -0.86 -20.85 39.10
N ALA A 22 -2.13 -21.13 39.41
CA ALA A 22 -3.20 -21.19 38.42
C ALA A 22 -3.39 -19.86 37.65
N VAL A 23 -3.28 -18.72 38.34
CA VAL A 23 -3.35 -17.39 37.72
C VAL A 23 -2.14 -17.10 36.83
N SER A 24 -0.97 -17.67 37.13
CA SER A 24 0.25 -17.48 36.34
C SER A 24 0.32 -18.27 35.03
N ILE A 25 -0.63 -19.20 34.79
CA ILE A 25 -0.63 -20.06 33.59
C ILE A 25 -1.52 -19.49 32.47
N ALA A 26 -2.20 -18.35 32.68
CA ALA A 26 -2.87 -17.68 31.57
C ALA A 26 -1.79 -17.06 30.67
N PRO A 27 -1.58 -17.56 29.43
CA PRO A 27 -0.70 -16.85 28.52
C PRO A 27 -1.41 -15.53 28.21
N ALA A 28 -0.75 -14.40 28.47
CA ALA A 28 -1.15 -13.11 27.94
C ALA A 28 -0.92 -13.14 26.42
N GLN A 29 -1.74 -13.92 25.71
CA GLN A 29 -1.80 -13.87 24.26
C GLN A 29 -2.62 -12.63 23.93
N ALA A 30 -1.95 -11.48 23.94
CA ALA A 30 -2.35 -10.41 23.06
C ALA A 30 -2.20 -10.96 21.64
N LEU A 31 -3.27 -11.55 21.11
CA LEU A 31 -3.39 -11.83 19.69
C LEU A 31 -3.44 -10.46 19.02
N LEU A 32 -2.25 -9.93 18.72
CA LEU A 32 -2.10 -8.70 17.97
C LEU A 32 -2.76 -8.95 16.61
N LYS A 33 -4.00 -8.48 16.47
CA LYS A 33 -4.67 -8.29 15.17
C LYS A 33 -4.00 -7.16 14.35
N GLY A 34 -2.77 -6.79 14.68
CA GLY A 34 -1.95 -5.92 13.84
C GLY A 34 -1.03 -6.82 13.03
N GLY A 35 -1.37 -7.05 11.76
CA GLY A 35 -0.40 -7.56 10.81
C GLY A 35 0.83 -6.65 10.74
N THR A 36 1.91 -7.13 10.13
CA THR A 36 3.14 -6.36 9.93
C THR A 36 2.80 -5.00 9.32
N TRP A 37 3.16 -3.90 9.99
CA TRP A 37 2.98 -2.55 9.45
C TRP A 37 3.64 -2.48 8.08
N GLN A 38 2.88 -2.05 7.08
CA GLN A 38 3.36 -1.88 5.72
C GLN A 38 4.27 -0.66 5.65
N GLU A 39 5.37 -0.78 4.90
CA GLU A 39 6.29 0.32 4.67
C GLU A 39 5.60 1.40 3.82
N LEU A 40 5.70 2.65 4.28
CA LEU A 40 5.14 3.82 3.59
C LEU A 40 5.74 3.92 2.18
N ASN A 41 4.89 3.92 1.15
CA ASN A 41 5.24 3.93 -0.28
C ASN A 41 5.76 2.60 -0.88
N SER A 42 5.58 1.47 -0.21
CA SER A 42 5.93 0.16 -0.79
C SER A 42 4.82 -0.36 -1.70
N VAL A 43 5.19 -0.80 -2.91
CA VAL A 43 4.28 -1.35 -3.93
C VAL A 43 3.78 -2.72 -3.46
N THR A 44 2.49 -2.81 -3.11
CA THR A 44 1.93 -4.06 -2.57
C THR A 44 0.86 -4.69 -3.44
N GLY A 45 0.43 -4.01 -4.51
CA GLY A 45 -0.78 -4.40 -5.21
C GLY A 45 -1.97 -4.17 -4.31
N ALA A 46 -2.70 -5.23 -3.93
CA ALA A 46 -3.91 -5.09 -3.14
C ALA A 46 -3.62 -4.95 -1.62
N VAL A 47 -4.03 -3.84 -1.01
CA VAL A 47 -3.99 -3.66 0.45
C VAL A 47 -5.30 -4.20 1.03
N ASN A 48 -5.22 -5.14 1.98
CA ASN A 48 -6.39 -5.78 2.60
C ASN A 48 -7.39 -6.42 1.60
N GLY A 49 -6.93 -6.82 0.41
CA GLY A 49 -7.77 -7.38 -0.66
C GLY A 49 -8.50 -6.35 -1.52
N THR A 50 -8.31 -5.05 -1.27
CA THR A 50 -8.78 -3.98 -2.15
C THR A 50 -7.76 -3.78 -3.27
N ALA A 51 -8.19 -3.95 -4.52
CA ALA A 51 -7.33 -3.71 -5.67
C ALA A 51 -7.08 -2.20 -5.85
N PRO A 52 -5.89 -1.81 -6.33
CA PRO A 52 -5.55 -0.41 -6.51
C PRO A 52 -6.44 0.25 -7.56
N LEU A 53 -6.96 1.44 -7.24
CA LEU A 53 -7.83 2.20 -8.13
C LEU A 53 -7.01 3.23 -8.93
N ALA A 54 -7.32 3.40 -10.20
CA ALA A 54 -6.69 4.47 -10.99
C ALA A 54 -7.44 5.78 -10.78
N ASP A 55 -6.72 6.83 -10.42
CA ASP A 55 -7.23 8.21 -10.46
C ASP A 55 -7.30 8.75 -11.90
N GLY A 56 -6.46 8.20 -12.78
CA GLY A 56 -6.41 8.60 -14.17
C GLY A 56 -5.42 7.80 -15.00
N ALA A 57 -5.14 8.30 -16.20
CA ALA A 57 -4.18 7.74 -17.12
C ALA A 57 -3.30 8.84 -17.73
N ILE A 58 -2.03 8.52 -17.98
CA ILE A 58 -1.07 9.40 -18.64
C ILE A 58 -0.57 8.78 -19.94
N ILE A 59 -0.35 9.62 -20.95
CA ILE A 59 0.33 9.29 -22.20
C ILE A 59 1.73 9.94 -22.20
N PRO A 60 2.80 9.22 -22.59
CA PRO A 60 4.14 9.81 -22.69
C PRO A 60 4.17 10.94 -23.72
N LEU A 61 4.71 12.09 -23.32
CA LEU A 61 4.93 13.25 -24.18
C LEU A 61 6.43 13.40 -24.43
N TYR A 62 6.80 13.67 -25.68
CA TYR A 62 8.19 13.86 -26.10
C TYR A 62 8.35 15.23 -26.75
N GLN A 63 9.54 15.83 -26.59
CA GLN A 63 10.03 16.91 -27.43
C GLN A 63 11.19 16.36 -28.27
N GLY A 64 10.99 16.23 -29.58
CA GLY A 64 11.89 15.44 -30.42
C GLY A 64 12.02 13.99 -29.91
N SER A 65 13.22 13.59 -29.48
CA SER A 65 13.51 12.27 -28.90
C SER A 65 13.53 12.24 -27.37
N THR A 66 13.30 13.37 -26.71
CA THR A 66 13.40 13.49 -25.24
C THR A 66 12.04 13.26 -24.60
N LEU A 67 11.94 12.25 -23.73
CA LEU A 67 10.74 12.01 -22.91
C LEU A 67 10.60 13.10 -21.85
N LEU A 68 9.44 13.76 -21.82
CA LEU A 68 9.08 14.75 -20.82
C LEU A 68 8.43 14.06 -19.61
N ASP A 69 9.23 13.91 -18.57
CA ASP A 69 8.79 13.40 -17.26
C ASP A 69 7.93 14.46 -16.53
N PRO A 70 6.66 14.19 -16.20
CA PRO A 70 5.76 15.16 -15.58
C PRO A 70 6.13 15.50 -14.13
N SER A 71 7.01 14.71 -13.50
CA SER A 71 7.52 15.00 -12.15
C SER A 71 8.65 16.03 -12.14
N LYS A 72 9.09 16.50 -13.31
CA LYS A 72 10.23 17.41 -13.49
C LYS A 72 9.84 18.63 -14.29
N THR A 73 10.46 19.76 -13.97
CA THR A 73 10.44 20.95 -14.82
C THR A 73 11.39 20.72 -15.99
N HIS A 74 10.91 20.95 -17.21
CA HIS A 74 11.72 20.92 -18.43
C HIS A 74 11.82 22.34 -19.00
N ASP A 75 13.04 22.74 -19.38
CA ASP A 75 13.26 24.00 -20.08
C ASP A 75 12.84 23.86 -21.54
N ILE A 76 11.83 24.63 -21.95
CA ILE A 76 11.32 24.65 -23.31
C ILE A 76 11.77 25.96 -23.97
N GLU A 77 12.55 25.84 -25.03
CA GLU A 77 13.00 26.99 -25.82
C GLU A 77 11.81 27.79 -26.37
N PHE A 78 11.92 29.12 -26.37
CA PHE A 78 10.85 30.00 -26.88
C PHE A 78 10.49 29.74 -28.36
N SER A 79 11.43 29.20 -29.13
CA SER A 79 11.22 28.83 -30.54
C SER A 79 10.51 27.48 -30.73
N ALA A 80 10.27 26.72 -29.65
CA ALA A 80 9.61 25.42 -29.74
C ALA A 80 8.19 25.57 -30.28
N MET A 81 7.87 24.75 -31.29
CA MET A 81 6.56 24.73 -31.94
C MET A 81 5.78 23.50 -31.51
N PRO A 82 4.43 23.50 -31.58
CA PRO A 82 3.63 22.31 -31.30
C PRO A 82 4.04 21.05 -32.08
N ARG A 83 4.56 21.22 -33.30
CA ARG A 83 5.08 20.13 -34.14
C ARG A 83 6.35 19.47 -33.61
N ASP A 84 7.06 20.14 -32.71
CA ASP A 84 8.28 19.61 -32.08
C ASP A 84 7.93 18.66 -30.93
N PHE A 85 6.64 18.60 -30.56
CA PHE A 85 6.11 17.70 -29.56
C PHE A 85 5.38 16.53 -30.21
N SER A 86 5.48 15.38 -29.57
CA SER A 86 4.72 14.18 -29.96
C SER A 86 4.24 13.46 -28.72
N ALA A 87 3.06 12.86 -28.79
CA ALA A 87 2.53 12.01 -27.73
C ALA A 87 2.42 10.58 -28.25
N ASP A 88 2.92 9.61 -27.48
CA ASP A 88 2.69 8.21 -27.76
C ASP A 88 1.36 7.80 -27.15
N ALA A 89 0.29 7.85 -27.94
CA ALA A 89 -1.07 7.50 -27.54
C ALA A 89 -1.40 6.01 -27.76
N THR A 90 -0.42 5.13 -27.97
CA THR A 90 -0.67 3.69 -28.09
C THR A 90 -1.16 3.11 -26.76
N SER A 91 -1.99 2.07 -26.79
CA SER A 91 -2.48 1.43 -25.55
C SER A 91 -1.36 0.85 -24.70
N THR A 92 -0.24 0.48 -25.32
CA THR A 92 0.93 -0.09 -24.66
C THR A 92 1.82 0.95 -23.98
N SER A 93 1.73 2.22 -24.36
CA SER A 93 2.50 3.31 -23.77
C SER A 93 1.75 4.01 -22.63
N MET A 94 0.41 3.92 -22.63
CA MET A 94 -0.45 4.47 -21.58
C MET A 94 -0.17 3.85 -20.22
N ARG A 95 -0.19 4.69 -19.18
CA ARG A 95 0.01 4.25 -17.79
C ARG A 95 -1.09 4.76 -16.89
N ALA A 96 -1.61 3.89 -16.03
CA ALA A 96 -2.51 4.29 -14.97
C ALA A 96 -1.73 5.07 -13.91
N VAL A 97 -2.38 6.07 -13.33
CA VAL A 97 -1.85 6.82 -12.18
C VAL A 97 -2.83 6.72 -11.03
N ASN A 98 -2.28 6.62 -9.83
CA ASN A 98 -2.99 6.62 -8.55
C ASN A 98 -2.22 7.54 -7.61
N SER A 99 -2.32 8.86 -7.85
CA SER A 99 -1.55 9.88 -7.12
C SER A 99 -2.20 10.30 -5.80
N THR A 100 -3.47 9.96 -5.62
CA THR A 100 -4.29 10.32 -4.46
C THR A 100 -4.29 9.22 -3.41
N ASP A 101 -3.97 7.97 -3.79
CA ASP A 101 -3.81 6.92 -2.80
C ASP A 101 -2.65 7.21 -1.84
N THR A 102 -2.94 7.04 -0.56
CA THR A 102 -2.03 7.23 0.55
C THR A 102 -1.83 5.94 1.35
N GLU A 103 -2.61 4.89 1.06
CA GLU A 103 -2.56 3.59 1.74
C GLU A 103 -1.44 2.69 1.18
N GLY A 104 -0.85 3.04 0.04
CA GLY A 104 0.27 2.33 -0.55
C GLY A 104 -0.17 1.16 -1.43
N ASP A 105 -1.40 1.19 -1.94
CA ASP A 105 -1.89 0.31 -3.00
C ASP A 105 -1.39 0.82 -4.36
N LEU A 106 -0.07 0.96 -4.49
CA LEU A 106 0.54 1.26 -5.78
C LEU A 106 0.38 0.05 -6.70
N PHE A 107 0.14 0.32 -7.99
CA PHE A 107 0.06 -0.71 -9.01
C PHE A 107 1.36 -1.54 -9.05
N SER A 108 1.28 -2.80 -8.64
CA SER A 108 2.36 -3.79 -8.81
C SER A 108 2.47 -4.23 -10.27
N ASP A 109 1.35 -4.58 -10.87
CA ASP A 109 1.18 -4.79 -12.30
C ASP A 109 0.23 -3.71 -12.84
N PRO A 110 0.72 -2.72 -13.62
CA PRO A 110 -0.14 -1.67 -14.15
C PRO A 110 -1.25 -2.26 -15.02
N PRO A 111 -2.52 -1.83 -14.86
CA PRO A 111 -3.61 -2.31 -15.69
C PRO A 111 -3.36 -1.92 -17.15
N THR A 112 -3.73 -2.79 -18.08
CA THR A 112 -3.72 -2.46 -19.50
C THR A 112 -4.84 -1.45 -19.79
N ILE A 113 -4.47 -0.26 -20.27
CA ILE A 113 -5.42 0.78 -20.65
C ILE A 113 -5.61 0.73 -22.16
N ALA A 114 -6.86 0.83 -22.61
CA ALA A 114 -7.19 0.94 -24.01
C ALA A 114 -8.20 2.07 -24.23
N TRP A 115 -8.14 2.69 -25.40
CA TRP A 115 -9.17 3.62 -25.85
C TRP A 115 -10.50 2.88 -26.03
N GLU A 116 -11.62 3.58 -25.78
CA GLU A 116 -12.98 3.01 -25.83
C GLU A 116 -13.28 2.25 -27.13
N ASN A 117 -12.77 2.75 -28.27
CA ASN A 117 -12.91 2.10 -29.59
C ASN A 117 -11.61 1.48 -30.12
N ARG A 118 -10.62 1.23 -29.24
CA ARG A 118 -9.25 0.79 -29.58
C ARG A 118 -8.53 1.70 -30.58
N GLN A 119 -8.99 2.94 -30.70
CA GLN A 119 -8.43 3.93 -31.59
C GLN A 119 -8.03 5.16 -30.78
N PRO A 120 -6.75 5.60 -30.84
CA PRO A 120 -6.36 6.84 -30.21
C PRO A 120 -7.13 8.02 -30.78
N PRO A 121 -7.38 9.07 -29.98
CA PRO A 121 -8.03 10.26 -30.47
C PRO A 121 -7.21 10.87 -31.60
N ALA A 122 -7.89 11.25 -32.68
CA ALA A 122 -7.26 12.01 -33.75
C ALA A 122 -7.09 13.46 -33.28
N MET A 123 -5.85 13.93 -33.22
CA MET A 123 -5.56 15.35 -33.05
C MET A 123 -5.95 16.07 -34.35
N GLY A 124 -7.14 16.67 -34.38
CA GLY A 124 -7.57 17.55 -35.47
C GLY A 124 -6.96 18.94 -35.31
N LEU A 125 -6.55 19.55 -36.43
CA LEU A 125 -6.18 20.96 -36.50
C LEU A 125 -7.41 21.84 -36.70
#